data_AF-A0A7X0L2Q6-F1
#
_entry.id   AF-A0A7X0L2Q6-F1
#
_cell.length_a   1.000
_cell.length_b   1.000
_cell.length_c   1.000
_cell.angle_alpha   90.00
_cell.angle_beta   90.00
_cell.angle_gamma   90.00
#
_symmetry.space_group_name_H-M   'P 1'
#
loop_
_entity.id
_entity.type
_entity.pdbx_description
1 polymer ?
#
loop_
_entity_poly.entity_id
_entity_poly.type
_entity_poly.pdbx_seq_one_letter_code
_entity_poly.pdbx_strand_id
1 'polypeptide(L)'
;MPNQVKTVRVLMFVAAGLTLVMTLAFFAAVGVTAAAIGAALWFALPGALSLLLALRVPNGGTGLRRGIIALEVFYILLSLARLGQGDPRGVLNLALPIVILVLLFRPEAKAYFGGRATAAGSYF
;
A
#
# COMPACT_ATOMS: atom_id res chain seq x y z
N MET A 1 -10.11 -14.21 -8.33
CA MET A 1 -9.92 -12.96 -7.56
C MET A 1 -10.76 -11.84 -8.17
N PRO A 2 -11.63 -11.15 -7.41
CA PRO A 2 -12.50 -10.08 -7.91
C PRO A 2 -11.70 -8.91 -8.51
N ASN A 3 -12.30 -8.18 -9.47
CA ASN A 3 -11.63 -7.05 -10.14
C ASN A 3 -11.17 -5.99 -9.14
N GLN A 4 -11.97 -5.69 -8.11
CA GLN A 4 -11.62 -4.71 -7.07
C GLN A 4 -10.37 -5.12 -6.28
N VAL A 5 -10.21 -6.42 -6.00
CA VAL A 5 -9.03 -6.94 -5.29
C VAL A 5 -7.80 -6.93 -6.21
N LYS A 6 -7.98 -7.15 -7.52
CA LYS A 6 -6.90 -6.97 -8.52
C LYS A 6 -6.44 -5.51 -8.54
N THR A 7 -7.37 -4.56 -8.54
CA THR A 7 -7.06 -3.14 -8.49
C THR A 7 -6.31 -2.79 -7.20
N VAL A 8 -6.75 -3.25 -6.03
CA VAL A 8 -6.02 -3.07 -4.76
C VAL A 8 -4.58 -3.57 -4.90
N ARG A 9 -4.39 -4.80 -5.37
CA ARG A 9 -3.06 -5.39 -5.54
C ARG A 9 -2.16 -4.57 -6.48
N VAL A 10 -2.71 -4.10 -7.60
CA VAL A 10 -1.97 -3.27 -8.57
C VAL A 10 -1.59 -1.93 -7.93
N LEU A 11 -2.51 -1.27 -7.24
CA LEU A 11 -2.23 0.02 -6.57
C LEU A 11 -1.15 -0.13 -5.49
N MET A 12 -1.13 -1.24 -4.77
CA MET A 12 -0.04 -1.53 -3.80
C MET A 12 1.32 -1.71 -4.51
N PHE A 13 1.36 -2.41 -5.64
CA PHE A 13 2.59 -2.48 -6.45
C PHE A 13 3.02 -1.10 -6.98
N VAL A 14 2.07 -0.26 -7.40
CA VAL A 14 2.35 1.12 -7.80
C VAL A 14 2.94 1.91 -6.64
N ALA A 15 2.39 1.80 -5.43
CA ALA A 15 2.94 2.46 -4.24
C ALA A 15 4.40 2.01 -3.97
N ALA A 16 4.66 0.71 -4.02
CA ALA A 16 6.00 0.15 -3.85
C ALA A 16 6.97 0.63 -4.95
N GLY A 17 6.53 0.64 -6.21
CA GLY A 17 7.31 1.11 -7.34
C GLY A 17 7.64 2.60 -7.25
N LEU A 18 6.66 3.43 -6.90
CA LEU A 18 6.88 4.86 -6.65
C LEU A 18 7.88 5.08 -5.50
N THR A 19 7.77 4.30 -4.43
CA THR A 19 8.72 4.37 -3.31
C THR A 19 10.14 4.06 -3.79
N LEU A 20 10.31 2.99 -4.56
CA LEU A 20 11.61 2.61 -5.13
C LEU A 20 12.18 3.73 -6.01
N VAL A 21 11.38 4.29 -6.93
CA VAL A 21 11.80 5.39 -7.81
C VAL A 21 12.22 6.61 -6.99
N MET A 22 11.44 6.98 -5.96
CA MET A 22 11.76 8.11 -5.09
C MET A 22 13.04 7.87 -4.27
N THR A 23 13.26 6.65 -3.78
CA THR A 23 14.49 6.27 -3.09
C THR A 23 15.71 6.35 -4.01
N LEU A 24 15.59 5.88 -5.25
CA LEU A 24 16.67 5.97 -6.24
C LEU A 24 16.94 7.43 -6.63
N ALA A 25 15.90 8.24 -6.84
CA ALA A 25 16.04 9.67 -7.12
C ALA A 25 16.69 10.41 -5.95
N PHE A 26 16.36 10.04 -4.70
CA PHE A 26 17.02 10.56 -3.51
C PHE A 26 18.52 10.25 -3.53
N PHE A 27 18.92 9.00 -3.74
CA PHE A 27 20.34 8.66 -3.84
C PHE A 27 21.07 9.34 -5.00
N ALA A 28 20.40 9.52 -6.15
CA ALA A 28 20.96 10.27 -7.26
C ALA A 28 21.22 11.74 -6.91
N ALA A 29 20.39 12.34 -6.05
CA ALA A 29 20.48 13.75 -5.67
C ALA A 29 21.49 14.02 -4.54
N VAL A 30 21.56 13.17 -3.52
CA VAL A 30 22.41 13.37 -2.32
C VAL A 30 23.60 12.40 -2.21
N GLY A 31 23.71 11.45 -3.14
CA GLY A 31 24.74 10.42 -3.12
C GLY A 31 24.47 9.28 -2.14
N VAL A 32 25.27 8.23 -2.24
CA VAL A 32 25.15 7.03 -1.39
C VAL A 32 26.08 7.17 -0.19
N THR A 33 25.55 7.67 0.92
CA THR A 33 26.25 7.78 2.21
C THR A 33 25.53 6.98 3.29
N ALA A 34 26.21 6.66 4.40
CA ALA A 34 25.58 5.94 5.51
C ALA A 34 24.33 6.67 6.06
N ALA A 35 24.39 8.01 6.14
CA ALA A 35 23.26 8.83 6.55
C ALA A 35 22.10 8.77 5.54
N ALA A 36 22.40 8.85 4.24
CA ALA A 36 21.40 8.72 3.18
C ALA A 36 20.74 7.33 3.20
N ILE A 37 21.52 6.27 3.42
CA ILE A 37 20.99 4.89 3.52
C ILE A 37 20.04 4.78 4.72
N GLY A 38 20.41 5.32 5.88
CA GLY A 38 19.55 5.32 7.07
C GLY A 38 18.22 6.06 6.83
N ALA A 39 18.28 7.24 6.21
CA ALA A 39 17.08 7.99 5.84
C ALA A 39 16.22 7.22 4.82
N ALA A 40 16.84 6.71 3.76
CA ALA A 40 16.17 5.94 2.72
C ALA A 40 15.47 4.70 3.27
N LEU A 41 16.10 3.96 4.19
CA LEU A 41 15.50 2.81 4.85
C LEU A 41 14.20 3.19 5.55
N TRP A 42 14.22 4.25 6.37
CA TRP A 42 13.03 4.72 7.08
C TRP A 42 11.88 5.05 6.12
N PHE A 43 12.18 5.76 5.02
CA PHE A 43 11.17 6.13 4.03
C PHE A 43 10.74 4.97 3.10
N ALA A 44 11.58 3.96 2.92
CA ALA A 44 11.30 2.80 2.07
C ALA A 44 10.48 1.72 2.79
N LEU A 45 10.46 1.70 4.13
CA LEU A 45 9.73 0.72 4.94
C LEU A 45 8.27 0.56 4.51
N PRO A 46 7.46 1.63 4.36
CA PRO A 46 6.07 1.50 3.94
C PRO A 46 5.92 0.91 2.54
N GLY A 47 6.84 1.25 1.62
CA GLY A 47 6.85 0.72 0.26
C GLY A 47 7.17 -0.77 0.23
N ALA A 48 8.15 -1.19 1.03
CA ALA A 48 8.52 -2.61 1.18
C ALA A 48 7.37 -3.42 1.80
N LEU A 49 6.69 -2.89 2.82
CA LEU A 49 5.50 -3.51 3.39
C LEU A 49 4.36 -3.61 2.36
N SER A 50 4.16 -2.56 1.56
CA SER A 50 3.16 -2.57 0.48
C SER A 50 3.45 -3.68 -0.53
N LEU A 51 4.70 -3.83 -0.98
CA LEU A 51 5.13 -4.91 -1.86
C LEU A 51 4.86 -6.29 -1.26
N LEU A 52 5.29 -6.48 -0.01
CA LEU A 52 5.15 -7.74 0.72
C LEU A 52 3.67 -8.15 0.86
N LEU A 53 2.80 -7.20 1.20
CA LEU A 53 1.36 -7.45 1.32
C LEU A 53 0.74 -7.68 -0.06
N ALA A 54 1.13 -6.94 -1.11
CA ALA A 54 0.66 -7.12 -2.49
C ALA A 54 0.97 -8.53 -3.04
N LEU A 55 2.13 -9.08 -2.69
CA LEU A 55 2.50 -10.45 -3.02
C LEU A 55 1.63 -11.48 -2.31
N ARG A 56 1.14 -11.17 -1.09
CA ARG A 56 0.26 -12.04 -0.31
C ARG A 56 -1.23 -11.90 -0.62
N VAL A 57 -1.67 -10.84 -1.32
CA VAL A 57 -3.08 -10.63 -1.69
C VAL A 57 -3.78 -11.88 -2.27
N PRO A 58 -3.15 -12.67 -3.16
CA PRO A 58 -3.78 -13.89 -3.70
C PRO A 58 -4.18 -14.94 -2.65
N ASN A 59 -3.51 -14.95 -1.50
CA ASN A 59 -3.79 -15.90 -0.40
C ASN A 59 -5.05 -15.51 0.39
N GLY A 60 -5.56 -14.29 0.22
CA GLY A 60 -6.70 -13.78 0.97
C GLY A 60 -6.45 -13.69 2.49
N GLY A 61 -7.53 -13.75 3.26
CA GLY A 61 -7.48 -13.80 4.73
C GLY A 61 -7.79 -12.47 5.44
N THR A 62 -8.51 -12.58 6.56
CA THR A 62 -8.91 -11.42 7.38
C THR A 62 -7.71 -10.71 8.00
N GLY A 63 -6.67 -11.45 8.41
CA GLY A 63 -5.43 -10.88 8.93
C GLY A 63 -4.71 -10.03 7.90
N LEU A 64 -4.61 -10.51 6.66
CA LEU A 64 -4.02 -9.77 5.55
C LEU A 64 -4.80 -8.48 5.25
N ARG A 65 -6.14 -8.55 5.20
CA ARG A 65 -6.98 -7.37 5.03
C ARG A 65 -6.75 -6.33 6.12
N ARG A 66 -6.68 -6.74 7.39
CA ARG A 66 -6.37 -5.83 8.51
C ARG A 66 -4.98 -5.22 8.37
N GLY A 67 -3.98 -5.99 7.93
CA GLY A 67 -2.64 -5.50 7.65
C GLY A 67 -2.60 -4.42 6.56
N ILE A 68 -3.34 -4.63 5.46
CA ILE A 68 -3.49 -3.62 4.40
C ILE A 68 -4.14 -2.35 4.96
N ILE A 69 -5.25 -2.47 5.70
CA ILE A 69 -5.90 -1.31 6.33
C ILE A 69 -4.93 -0.53 7.22
N ALA A 70 -4.18 -1.23 8.08
CA ALA A 70 -3.23 -0.60 8.98
C ALA A 70 -2.13 0.15 8.21
N LEU A 71 -1.61 -0.43 7.12
CA LEU A 71 -0.62 0.22 6.27
C LEU A 71 -1.19 1.47 5.58
N GLU A 72 -2.40 1.41 5.03
CA GLU A 72 -2.99 2.57 4.35
C GLU A 72 -3.31 3.71 5.34
N VAL A 73 -3.76 3.39 6.56
CA VAL A 73 -3.93 4.39 7.62
C VAL A 73 -2.58 5.02 7.97
N PHE A 74 -1.51 4.22 8.03
CA PHE A 74 -0.17 4.74 8.26
C PHE A 74 0.29 5.70 7.15
N TYR A 75 0.06 5.37 5.88
CA TYR A 75 0.33 6.27 4.75
C TYR A 75 -0.46 7.58 4.83
N ILE A 76 -1.73 7.52 5.26
CA ILE A 76 -2.54 8.72 5.46
C ILE A 76 -1.93 9.60 6.55
N LEU A 77 -1.54 9.03 7.69
CA LEU A 77 -0.90 9.78 8.78
C LEU A 77 0.41 10.44 8.33
N LEU A 78 1.24 9.72 7.57
CA LEU A 78 2.47 10.29 6.98
C LEU A 78 2.17 11.46 6.02
N SER A 79 1.11 11.34 5.22
CA SER A 79 0.71 12.38 4.28
C SER A 79 0.16 13.61 5.00
N LEU A 80 -0.62 13.42 6.07
CA LEU A 80 -1.08 14.50 6.93
C LEU A 80 0.08 15.19 7.67
N ALA A 81 1.08 14.44 8.14
CA ALA A 81 2.28 14.99 8.76
C ALA A 81 3.05 15.90 7.79
N ARG A 82 3.15 15.53 6.50
CA ARG A 82 3.75 16.36 5.45
C ARG A 82 2.96 17.66 5.22
N LEU A 83 1.63 17.58 5.19
CA LEU A 83 0.78 18.76 5.08
C LEU A 83 0.98 19.71 6.27
N GLY A 84 1.12 19.19 7.48
CA GLY A 84 1.44 19.98 8.66
C GLY A 84 2.80 20.69 8.59
N GLN A 85 3.72 20.21 7.76
CA GLN A 85 5.02 20.83 7.47
C GLN A 85 4.97 21.81 6.28
N GLY A 86 3.80 22.04 5.69
CA GLY A 86 3.63 22.91 4.52
C GLY A 86 4.02 22.28 3.19
N ASP A 87 4.26 20.96 3.12
CA ASP A 87 4.53 20.25 1.86
C ASP A 87 3.22 19.90 1.14
N PRO A 88 2.85 20.58 0.04
CA PRO A 88 1.60 20.34 -0.68
C PRO A 88 1.53 18.97 -1.33
N ARG A 89 2.67 18.27 -1.51
CA ARG A 89 2.70 16.89 -2.02
C ARG A 89 1.94 15.93 -1.12
N GLY A 90 1.73 16.28 0.16
CA GLY A 90 0.89 15.53 1.07
C GLY A 90 -0.53 15.30 0.55
N VAL A 91 -1.12 16.22 -0.24
CA VAL A 91 -2.47 16.03 -0.81
C VAL A 91 -2.47 14.91 -1.85
N LEU A 92 -1.49 14.92 -2.76
CA LEU A 92 -1.37 13.88 -3.80
C LEU A 92 -1.06 12.51 -3.19
N ASN A 93 -0.27 12.48 -2.13
CA ASN A 93 0.08 11.25 -1.41
C ASN A 93 -1.11 10.61 -0.67
N LEU A 94 -2.20 11.36 -0.42
CA LEU A 94 -3.44 10.83 0.17
C LEU A 94 -4.30 10.06 -0.82
N ALA A 95 -4.23 10.38 -2.12
CA ALA A 95 -5.17 9.84 -3.10
C ALA A 95 -5.10 8.31 -3.18
N LEU A 96 -3.89 7.76 -3.32
CA LEU A 96 -3.66 6.33 -3.47
C LEU A 96 -4.11 5.50 -2.24
N PRO A 97 -3.71 5.83 -0.99
CA PRO A 97 -4.15 5.06 0.18
C PRO A 97 -5.66 5.17 0.44
N ILE A 98 -6.28 6.31 0.15
CA ILE A 98 -7.74 6.47 0.27
C ILE A 98 -8.46 5.55 -0.72
N VAL A 99 -8.02 5.54 -1.99
CA VAL A 99 -8.63 4.68 -3.02
C VAL A 99 -8.49 3.20 -2.64
N ILE A 100 -7.32 2.78 -2.14
CA ILE A 100 -7.11 1.40 -1.67
C ILE A 100 -8.08 1.06 -0.54
N LEU A 101 -8.22 1.92 0.48
CA LEU A 101 -9.15 1.70 1.58
C LEU A 101 -10.59 1.58 1.09
N VAL A 102 -11.05 2.49 0.24
CA VAL A 102 -12.42 2.47 -0.32
C VAL A 102 -12.69 1.15 -1.03
N LEU A 103 -11.77 0.69 -1.89
CA LEU A 103 -11.90 -0.60 -2.57
C LEU A 103 -11.92 -1.77 -1.59
N LEU A 104 -11.14 -1.71 -0.51
CA LEU A 104 -11.03 -2.77 0.49
C LEU A 104 -12.26 -2.86 1.42
N PHE A 105 -13.06 -1.79 1.52
CA PHE A 105 -14.32 -1.78 2.26
C PHE A 105 -15.53 -2.26 1.44
N ARG A 106 -15.39 -2.42 0.12
CA ARG A 106 -16.48 -2.94 -0.72
C ARG A 106 -16.85 -4.39 -0.37
N PRO A 107 -18.13 -4.78 -0.55
CA PRO A 107 -18.62 -6.11 -0.21
C PRO A 107 -17.83 -7.26 -0.86
N GLU A 108 -17.44 -7.10 -2.13
CA GLU A 108 -16.66 -8.10 -2.88
C GLU A 108 -15.28 -8.36 -2.25
N ALA A 109 -14.56 -7.29 -1.88
CA ALA A 109 -13.29 -7.39 -1.20
C ALA A 109 -13.46 -8.03 0.19
N LYS A 110 -14.48 -7.62 0.95
CA LYS A 110 -14.81 -8.23 2.25
C LYS A 110 -15.08 -9.73 2.13
N ALA A 111 -15.82 -10.15 1.11
CA ALA A 111 -16.14 -11.55 0.87
C ALA A 111 -14.90 -12.36 0.48
N TYR A 112 -14.04 -11.81 -0.38
CA TYR A 112 -12.79 -12.45 -0.80
C TYR A 112 -11.84 -12.67 0.38
N PHE A 113 -11.53 -11.62 1.14
CA PHE A 113 -10.63 -11.74 2.30
C PHE A 113 -11.25 -12.50 3.48
N GLY A 114 -12.58 -12.50 3.60
CA GLY A 114 -13.31 -13.26 4.62
C GLY A 114 -13.52 -14.74 4.29
N GLY A 115 -12.97 -15.25 3.17
CA GLY A 115 -13.07 -16.66 2.79
C GLY A 115 -14.43 -17.10 2.23
N ARG A 116 -15.37 -16.17 1.99
CA ARG A 116 -16.70 -16.49 1.44
C ARG A 116 -16.70 -16.72 -0.07
N ALA A 117 -15.70 -16.20 -0.78
CA ALA A 117 -15.62 -16.34 -2.23
C ALA A 117 -15.29 -17.77 -2.71
N THR A 118 -14.70 -18.61 -1.86
CA THR A 118 -14.39 -20.03 -2.15
C THR A 118 -15.59 -20.96 -1.94
N ALA A 119 -16.60 -20.58 -1.16
CA ALA A 119 -17.77 -21.42 -0.88
C ALA A 119 -18.82 -21.44 -2.01
N ALA A 120 -18.78 -20.46 -2.93
CA ALA A 120 -19.74 -20.35 -4.03
C ALA A 120 -19.37 -21.16 -5.29
N GLY A 121 -18.19 -21.81 -5.29
CA GLY A 121 -17.66 -22.53 -6.46
C GLY A 121 -17.72 -24.06 -6.36
N SER A 122 -18.24 -24.63 -5.28
CA SER A 122 -18.21 -26.08 -5.02
C SER A 122 -19.53 -26.81 -5.32
N TYR A 123 -20.39 -26.25 -6.18
CA TYR A 123 -21.67 -26.86 -6.57
C TYR A 123 -21.75 -27.23 -8.06
N PHE A 124 -20.62 -27.25 -8.78
CA PHE A 124 -20.53 -27.73 -10.16
C PHE A 124 -19.31 -28.62 -10.33
#